data_AF-A0A6G4X3U1-F1
#
_entry.id   AF-A0A6G4X3U1-F1
#
_cell.length_a   1.000
_cell.length_b   1.000
_cell.length_c   1.000
_cell.angle_alpha   90.00
_cell.angle_beta   90.00
_cell.angle_gamma   90.00
#
_symmetry.space_group_name_H-M   'P 1'
#
loop_
_entity.id
_entity.type
_entity.pdbx_description
1 polymer ?
#
loop_
_entity_poly.entity_id
_entity_poly.type
_entity_poly.pdbx_seq_one_letter_code
_entity_poly.pdbx_strand_id
1 'polypeptide(L)' 'MLSRLEITQADRRLGWHPTTRLVGGRLFVRDEREVPEEIQGLAEDEVADAMDGNFRRRR' A
#
# COMPACT_ATOMS: atom_id res chain seq x y z
N MET A 1 -7.94 -8.44 7.20
CA MET A 1 -6.85 -9.42 6.96
C MET A 1 -7.32 -10.33 5.84
N LEU A 2 -6.74 -10.21 4.64
CA LEU A 2 -7.16 -11.04 3.50
C LEU A 2 -6.73 -12.50 3.75
N SER A 3 -7.62 -13.44 3.48
CA SER A 3 -7.30 -14.86 3.58
C SER A 3 -6.37 -15.29 2.44
N ARG A 4 -5.61 -16.37 2.63
CA ARG A 4 -4.68 -16.90 1.61
C ARG A 4 -5.37 -17.24 0.28
N LEU A 5 -6.65 -17.58 0.31
CA LEU A 5 -7.49 -17.79 -0.88
C LEU A 5 -7.74 -16.50 -1.67
N GLU A 6 -7.91 -15.38 -0.98
CA GLU A 6 -8.16 -14.07 -1.61
C GLU A 6 -6.93 -13.57 -2.36
N ILE A 7 -5.73 -13.84 -1.81
CA ILE A 7 -4.44 -13.53 -2.46
C ILE A 7 -4.32 -14.30 -3.79
N THR A 8 -4.63 -15.60 -3.80
CA THR A 8 -4.54 -16.42 -5.03
C THR A 8 -5.61 -16.04 -6.07
N GLN A 9 -6.79 -15.61 -5.64
CA GLN A 9 -7.84 -15.15 -6.55
C GLN A 9 -7.48 -13.80 -7.19
N ALA A 10 -6.95 -12.87 -6.39
CA ALA A 10 -6.47 -11.59 -6.88
C ALA A 10 -5.25 -11.74 -7.79
N ASP A 11 -4.37 -12.70 -7.49
CA ASP A 11 -3.25 -13.09 -8.35
C ASP A 11 -3.72 -13.50 -9.76
N ARG A 12 -4.69 -14.42 -9.85
CA ARG A 12 -5.26 -14.84 -11.14
C ARG A 12 -6.05 -13.77 -11.87
N ARG A 13 -6.84 -12.95 -11.15
CA ARG A 13 -7.75 -11.97 -11.78
C ARG A 13 -7.07 -10.66 -12.16
N LEU A 14 -6.07 -10.24 -11.38
CA LEU A 14 -5.44 -8.93 -11.49
C LEU A 14 -3.98 -9.02 -11.93
N GLY A 15 -3.47 -10.23 -12.22
CA GLY A 15 -2.04 -10.45 -12.48
C GLY A 15 -1.17 -10.06 -11.29
N TRP A 16 -1.73 -10.10 -10.08
CA TRP A 16 -1.09 -9.55 -8.89
C TRP A 16 -0.28 -10.60 -8.16
N HIS A 17 1.03 -10.66 -8.43
CA HIS A 17 1.99 -11.54 -7.76
C HIS A 17 2.80 -10.79 -6.68
N PRO A 18 2.23 -10.52 -5.49
CA PRO A 18 2.99 -9.82 -4.45
C PRO A 18 4.02 -10.73 -3.79
N THR A 19 5.19 -10.17 -3.48
CA THR A 19 6.21 -10.83 -2.66
C THR A 19 5.73 -10.86 -1.21
N THR A 20 5.51 -12.05 -0.64
CA THR A 20 5.05 -12.18 0.75
C THR A 20 6.18 -12.64 1.68
N ARG A 21 6.22 -12.06 2.89
CA ARG A 21 7.18 -12.43 3.94
C ARG A 21 6.50 -12.50 5.31
N LEU A 22 6.67 -13.60 6.04
CA LEU A 22 6.23 -13.70 7.43
C LEU A 22 7.36 -13.25 8.37
N VAL A 23 7.08 -12.26 9.22
CA VAL A 23 8.00 -11.78 10.26
C VAL A 23 7.24 -11.70 11.58
N GLY A 24 7.68 -12.45 12.59
CA GLY A 24 7.07 -12.44 13.92
C GLY A 24 5.57 -12.76 13.94
N GLY A 25 5.11 -13.66 13.05
CA GLY A 25 3.69 -14.02 12.91
C GLY A 25 2.85 -13.02 12.12
N ARG A 26 3.44 -11.93 11.61
CA ARG A 26 2.78 -10.95 10.75
C ARG A 26 3.14 -11.19 9.29
N LEU A 27 2.14 -11.18 8.41
CA LEU A 27 2.32 -11.30 6.96
C LEU A 27 2.55 -9.92 6.35
N PHE A 28 3.73 -9.74 5.78
CA PHE A 28 4.07 -8.59 4.95
C PHE A 28 3.85 -8.96 3.48
N VAL A 29 3.18 -8.07 2.77
CA VAL A 29 2.86 -8.23 1.35
C VAL A 29 3.48 -7.03 0.65
N ARG A 30 4.46 -7.28 -0.21
CA ARG A 30 5.09 -6.25 -1.04
C ARG A 30 4.55 -6.39 -2.45
N ASP A 31 3.82 -5.37 -2.89
CA ASP A 31 3.47 -5.21 -4.29
C ASP A 31 4.67 -4.62 -5.02
N GLU A 32 5.15 -5.30 -6.07
CA GLU A 32 6.28 -4.84 -6.88
C GLU A 32 5.83 -4.18 -8.19
N ARG A 33 4.52 -4.07 -8.41
CA ARG A 33 3.98 -3.33 -9.55
C ARG A 33 4.25 -1.84 -9.36
N GLU A 34 4.44 -1.15 -10.47
CA GLU A 34 4.41 0.30 -10.51
C GLU A 34 3.04 0.76 -9.98
N VAL A 35 3.07 1.69 -9.02
CA VAL A 35 1.85 2.23 -8.43
C VAL A 35 1.16 3.05 -9.52
N PRO A 36 -0.14 2.83 -9.79
CA PRO A 36 -0.87 3.69 -10.72
C PRO A 36 -0.72 5.15 -10.34
N GLU A 37 -0.46 6.03 -11.31
CA GLU A 37 -0.19 7.45 -11.09
C GLU A 37 -1.24 8.14 -10.21
N GLU A 38 -2.50 7.74 -10.33
CA GLU A 38 -3.60 8.25 -9.49
C GLU A 38 -3.41 7.93 -8.00
N ILE A 39 -2.99 6.70 -7.66
CA ILE A 39 -2.74 6.31 -6.27
C ILE A 39 -1.49 7.02 -5.74
N GLN A 40 -0.47 7.16 -6.59
CA GLN A 40 0.72 7.92 -6.23
C GLN A 40 0.37 9.39 -5.93
N GLY A 41 -0.41 10.04 -6.79
CA GLY A 41 -0.87 11.40 -6.58
C GLY A 41 -1.66 11.56 -5.29
N LEU A 42 -2.61 10.65 -5.01
CA LEU A 42 -3.39 10.68 -3.77
C LEU A 42 -2.52 10.52 -2.51
N ALA A 43 -1.50 9.65 -2.57
CA ALA A 43 -0.57 9.47 -1.46
C ALA A 43 0.34 10.69 -1.28
N GLU A 44 0.80 11.31 -2.36
CA GLU A 44 1.59 12.54 -2.33
C GLU A 44 0.78 13.71 -1.75
N ASP A 45 -0.48 13.86 -2.16
CA ASP A 45 -1.39 14.87 -1.62
C ASP A 45 -1.67 14.65 -0.12
N GLU A 46 -1.93 13.41 0.30
CA GLU A 46 -2.14 13.09 1.72
C GLU A 46 -0.90 13.42 2.58
N VAL A 47 0.29 13.12 2.06
CA VAL A 47 1.56 13.46 2.73
C VAL A 47 1.74 14.98 2.77
N ALA A 48 1.45 15.69 1.69
CA ALA A 48 1.53 17.14 1.63
C ALA A 48 0.60 17.79 2.66
N ASP A 49 -0.67 17.36 2.72
CA ASP A 49 -1.66 17.83 3.69
C ASP A 49 -1.25 17.56 5.14
N ALA A 50 -0.69 16.38 5.42
CA ALA A 50 -0.19 16.04 6.75
C ALA A 50 0.99 16.92 7.15
N MET A 51 1.91 17.21 6.24
CA MET A 51 3.04 18.12 6.46
C MET A 51 2.57 19.55 6.68
N ASP A 52 1.63 20.02 5.86
CA ASP A 52 1.04 21.35 5.96
C ASP A 52 0.30 21.56 7.29
N GLY A 53 -0.51 20.57 7.69
CA GLY A 53 -1.17 20.56 8.99
C GLY A 53 -0.16 20.58 10.15
N ASN A 54 0.95 19.86 10.02
CA ASN A 54 2.01 19.86 11.02
C ASN A 54 2.76 21.20 11.10
N PHE A 55 2.98 21.86 9.96
CA PHE A 55 3.56 23.21 9.92
C PHE A 55 2.65 24.24 10.57
N ARG A 56 1.34 24.20 10.30
CA ARG A 56 0.36 25.10 10.92
C ARG A 56 0.24 24.89 12.43
N ARG A 57 0.41 23.66 12.93
CA ARG A 57 0.41 23.36 14.38
C ARG A 57 1.65 23.84 15.13
N ARG A 58 2.76 24.09 14.43
CA ARG A 58 4.04 24.53 15.02
C ARG A 58 4.20 26.06 15.07
N ARG A 59 3.22 26.82 14.58
CA ARG A 59 3.19 28.29 14.61
C ARG A 59 2.19 28.77 15.65
#